data_AF-A0A9X5C4W5-F1
#
_entry.id   AF-A0A9X5C4W5-F1
#
_cell.length_a   1.000
_cell.length_b   1.000
_cell.length_c   1.000
_cell.angle_alpha   90.00
_cell.angle_beta   90.00
_cell.angle_gamma   90.00
#
_symmetry.space_group_name_H-M   'P 1'
#
loop_
_entity.id
_entity.type
_entity.pdbx_description
1 polymer ?
#
loop_
_entity_poly.entity_id
_entity_poly.type
_entity_poly.pdbx_seq_one_letter_code
_entity_poly.pdbx_strand_id
1 'polypeptide(L)'
;MKGKIVKGIAGFYYVNVAESGLYECKAKGIFRKEKIKPLVGDEVEIEILDETAGTGNLERILPRKNELIRPAVANIDQALVIFAVTDPKPHFHLLDRFLVMMERKEIPVVLCFNKKDIAKPREAAAFGEIYKACGYPVILTSALTMENLEGIREVLRGKTTAVAGPSGVGKSSLINLLQPEARMETGSISRKIARGKHTTRHSELIYIEEGSYIMDTPGFSSLYVNDFGEEELKMYFREFAPFEGRCRFNGCSHVHEPGCAVKAAVEEGQIHRSRYENYLEMYRELKEKKKY
;
A
#
# COMPACT_ATOMS: atom_id res chain seq x y z
N MET A 1 16.93 24.58 -0.86
CA MET A 1 17.37 23.17 -0.95
C MET A 1 16.18 22.27 -1.24
N LYS A 2 16.38 21.13 -1.91
CA LYS A 2 15.32 20.16 -2.20
C LYS A 2 15.26 19.09 -1.12
N GLY A 3 14.07 18.66 -0.74
CA GLY A 3 13.90 17.58 0.23
C GLY A 3 12.49 16.99 0.19
N LYS A 4 12.23 16.02 1.06
CA LYS A 4 10.97 15.29 1.15
C LYS A 4 10.29 15.53 2.49
N ILE A 5 9.00 15.87 2.50
CA ILE A 5 8.23 15.96 3.75
C ILE A 5 8.08 14.56 4.34
N VAL A 6 8.71 14.28 5.48
CA VAL A 6 8.62 12.99 6.18
C VAL A 6 7.56 12.99 7.27
N LYS A 7 7.21 14.15 7.82
CA LYS A 7 6.23 14.25 8.93
C LYS A 7 5.52 15.60 8.92
N GLY A 8 4.23 15.60 9.27
CA GLY A 8 3.43 16.82 9.41
C GLY A 8 2.69 16.87 10.75
N ILE A 9 2.98 17.88 11.58
CA ILE A 9 2.36 18.08 12.90
C ILE A 9 1.97 19.54 13.07
N ALA A 10 0.69 19.82 13.34
CA ALA A 10 0.20 21.13 13.75
C ALA A 10 0.65 22.33 12.87
N GLY A 11 0.85 22.12 11.57
CA GLY A 11 1.29 23.16 10.62
C GLY A 11 2.81 23.29 10.45
N PHE A 12 3.58 22.47 11.17
CA PHE A 12 5.00 22.23 10.95
C PHE A 12 5.18 20.99 10.07
N TYR A 13 6.18 21.07 9.18
CA TYR A 13 6.52 20.05 8.22
C TYR A 13 8.00 19.72 8.37
N TYR A 14 8.31 18.47 8.70
CA TYR A 14 9.69 18.01 8.83
C TYR A 14 10.15 17.49 7.47
N VAL A 15 11.19 18.12 6.93
CA VAL A 15 11.71 17.87 5.58
C VAL A 15 13.06 17.20 5.69
N ASN A 16 13.18 15.98 5.17
CA ASN A 16 14.47 15.31 5.03
C ASN A 16 15.15 15.80 3.76
N VAL A 17 16.33 16.40 3.91
CA VAL A 17 17.19 16.86 2.82
C VAL A 17 18.36 15.89 2.74
N ALA A 18 18.58 15.31 1.56
CA ALA A 18 19.68 14.39 1.33
C ALA A 18 21.01 15.03 1.77
N GLU A 19 21.81 14.27 2.51
CA GLU A 19 23.13 14.67 3.06
C GLU A 19 23.10 15.81 4.11
N SER A 20 22.00 16.54 4.26
CA SER A 20 21.89 17.70 5.17
C SER A 20 20.97 17.48 6.36
N GLY A 21 20.24 16.36 6.41
CA GLY A 21 19.45 15.96 7.56
C GLY A 21 18.03 16.53 7.59
N LEU A 22 17.46 16.64 8.79
CA LEU A 22 16.05 16.97 9.00
C LEU A 22 15.85 18.45 9.33
N TYR A 23 14.97 19.12 8.58
CA TYR A 23 14.61 20.51 8.79
C TYR A 23 13.15 20.67 9.24
N GLU A 24 12.92 21.36 10.35
CA GLU A 24 11.58 21.80 10.75
C GLU A 24 11.17 23.03 9.94
N CYS A 25 10.18 22.86 9.07
CA CYS A 25 9.74 23.88 8.13
C CYS A 25 8.32 24.36 8.41
N LYS A 26 8.07 25.67 8.21
CA LYS A 26 6.73 26.25 8.19
C LYS A 26 6.24 26.45 6.76
N ALA A 27 4.96 26.18 6.52
CA ALA A 27 4.33 26.49 5.24
C ALA A 27 4.10 28.00 5.11
N LYS A 28 4.63 28.62 4.05
CA LYS A 28 4.31 30.03 3.70
C LYS A 28 2.80 30.20 3.50
N GLY A 29 2.26 31.37 3.84
CA GLY A 29 0.81 31.66 3.77
C GLY A 29 0.21 31.51 2.36
N ILE A 30 1.05 31.55 1.33
CA ILE A 30 0.67 31.36 -0.08
C ILE A 30 -0.05 30.02 -0.32
N PHE A 31 0.39 28.93 0.34
CA PHE A 31 -0.26 27.62 0.20
C PHE A 31 -1.71 27.63 0.68
N ARG A 32 -2.02 28.39 1.74
CA ARG A 32 -3.40 28.55 2.23
C ARG A 32 -4.25 29.35 1.24
N LYS A 33 -3.68 30.40 0.64
CA LYS A 33 -4.35 31.22 -0.39
C LYS A 33 -4.67 30.41 -1.64
N GLU A 34 -3.75 29.54 -2.06
CA GLU A 34 -3.89 28.67 -3.22
C GLU A 34 -4.66 27.37 -2.93
N LYS A 35 -5.10 27.16 -1.67
CA LYS A 35 -5.76 25.93 -1.19
C LYS A 35 -4.94 24.65 -1.41
N ILE A 36 -3.61 24.78 -1.50
CA ILE A 36 -2.69 23.65 -1.61
C ILE A 36 -2.31 23.23 -0.19
N LYS A 37 -2.59 21.96 0.15
CA LYS A 37 -2.19 21.38 1.42
C LYS A 37 -0.92 20.54 1.23
N PRO A 38 0.21 20.87 1.90
CA PRO A 38 1.38 20.01 1.89
C PRO A 38 1.06 18.67 2.56
N LEU A 39 1.52 17.59 1.93
CA LEU A 39 1.32 16.19 2.33
C LEU A 39 2.65 15.54 2.65
N VAL A 40 2.60 14.51 3.49
CA VAL A 40 3.77 13.66 3.73
C VAL A 40 4.08 12.89 2.44
N GLY A 41 5.35 12.86 2.05
CA GLY A 41 5.84 12.37 0.76
C GLY A 41 5.96 13.44 -0.34
N ASP A 42 5.47 14.67 -0.12
CA ASP A 42 5.72 15.76 -1.06
C ASP A 42 7.23 16.02 -1.21
N GLU A 43 7.68 16.13 -2.46
CA GLU A 43 8.98 16.69 -2.79
C GLU A 43 8.86 18.21 -2.76
N VAL A 44 9.75 18.88 -2.04
CA VAL A 44 9.64 20.32 -1.74
C VAL A 44 10.97 21.03 -1.90
N GLU A 45 10.89 22.33 -2.15
CA GLU A 45 12.01 23.25 -1.99
C GLU A 45 11.82 24.05 -0.70
N ILE A 46 12.89 24.10 0.09
CA ILE A 46 12.95 24.82 1.35
C ILE A 46 13.99 25.94 1.29
N GLU A 47 13.66 27.03 1.95
CA GLU A 47 14.57 28.12 2.30
C GLU A 47 15.07 27.86 3.73
N ILE A 48 16.38 27.68 3.91
CA ILE A 48 16.96 27.46 5.24
C ILE A 48 17.03 28.80 5.97
N LEU A 49 16.51 28.82 7.19
CA LEU A 49 16.59 29.96 8.09
C LEU A 49 17.78 29.83 9.05
N ASP A 50 17.99 28.61 9.56
CA ASP A 50 19.11 28.29 10.44
C ASP A 50 19.52 26.84 10.20
N GLU A 51 20.75 26.64 9.73
CA GLU A 51 21.33 25.34 9.44
C GLU A 51 21.69 24.57 10.73
N THR A 52 22.12 25.28 11.78
CA THR A 52 22.52 24.67 13.06
C THR A 52 21.30 24.20 13.85
N ALA A 53 20.23 25.00 13.84
CA ALA A 53 18.96 24.65 14.46
C ALA A 53 18.08 23.75 13.59
N GLY A 54 18.43 23.53 12.31
CA GLY A 54 17.66 22.74 11.37
C GLY A 54 16.27 23.34 11.11
N THR A 55 16.18 24.65 10.85
CA THR A 55 14.88 25.33 10.63
C THR A 55 14.80 25.97 9.25
N GLY A 56 13.59 26.00 8.68
CA GLY A 56 13.36 26.53 7.35
C GLY A 56 11.92 26.96 7.05
N ASN A 57 11.70 27.42 5.83
CA ASN A 57 10.37 27.66 5.27
C ASN A 57 10.16 26.80 4.03
N LEU A 58 8.97 26.22 3.89
CA LEU A 58 8.55 25.63 2.63
C LEU A 58 8.34 26.75 1.61
N GLU A 59 9.11 26.71 0.52
CA GLU A 59 9.03 27.67 -0.56
C GLU A 59 8.10 27.17 -1.67
N ARG A 60 8.27 25.91 -2.07
CA ARG A 60 7.53 25.31 -3.18
C ARG A 60 7.28 23.83 -2.95
N ILE A 61 6.12 23.35 -3.37
CA ILE A 61 5.82 21.92 -3.50
C ILE A 61 5.98 21.56 -4.97
N LEU A 62 6.78 20.53 -5.26
CA LEU A 62 7.00 20.03 -6.61
C LEU A 62 5.80 19.18 -7.08
N PRO A 63 5.60 18.99 -8.41
CA PRO A 63 4.48 18.22 -8.93
C PRO A 63 4.40 16.80 -8.34
N ARG A 64 3.20 16.39 -7.92
CA ARG A 64 2.94 15.04 -7.41
C ARG A 64 2.79 14.06 -8.56
N LYS A 65 3.41 12.88 -8.46
CA LYS A 65 3.11 11.77 -9.38
C LYS A 65 1.80 11.05 -9.03
N ASN A 66 1.47 10.96 -7.75
CA ASN A 66 0.24 10.38 -7.24
C ASN A 66 -0.04 10.86 -5.81
N GLU A 67 -1.26 10.62 -5.33
CA GLU A 67 -1.64 10.85 -3.93
C GLU A 67 -2.70 9.83 -3.45
N LEU A 68 -2.62 9.49 -2.17
CA LEU A 68 -3.66 8.77 -1.45
C LEU A 68 -4.43 9.74 -0.57
N ILE A 69 -5.75 9.54 -0.47
CA ILE A 69 -6.64 10.40 0.32
C ILE A 69 -6.59 9.98 1.80
N ARG A 70 -6.50 8.68 2.05
CA ARG A 70 -6.49 8.08 3.38
C ARG A 70 -5.49 6.93 3.41
N PRO A 71 -4.40 7.03 4.18
CA PRO A 71 -3.85 8.27 4.73
C PRO A 71 -3.50 9.31 3.65
N ALA A 72 -3.44 10.59 4.02
CA ALA A 72 -3.17 11.68 3.08
C ALA A 72 -1.67 11.81 2.79
N VAL A 73 -1.21 11.22 1.68
CA VAL A 73 0.20 11.17 1.29
C VAL A 73 0.40 11.27 -0.20
N ALA A 74 1.60 11.68 -0.62
CA ALA A 74 1.97 11.88 -2.00
C ALA A 74 3.20 11.05 -2.39
N ASN A 75 3.39 10.89 -3.70
CA ASN A 75 4.60 10.36 -4.32
C ASN A 75 5.01 8.94 -3.87
N ILE A 76 4.03 8.04 -3.77
CA ILE A 76 4.27 6.62 -3.48
C ILE A 76 4.78 5.92 -4.75
N ASP A 77 5.90 5.21 -4.64
CA ASP A 77 6.47 4.40 -5.72
C ASP A 77 5.83 3.02 -5.82
N GLN A 78 5.44 2.44 -4.67
CA GLN A 78 4.85 1.11 -4.60
C GLN A 78 4.13 0.90 -3.26
N ALA A 79 3.30 -0.14 -3.21
CA ALA A 79 2.76 -0.69 -1.98
C ALA A 79 3.39 -2.05 -1.65
N LEU A 80 3.83 -2.22 -0.40
CA LEU A 80 4.21 -3.52 0.15
C LEU A 80 3.06 -4.04 1.02
N VAL A 81 2.41 -5.09 0.54
CA VAL A 81 1.22 -5.65 1.17
C VAL A 81 1.57 -6.90 1.95
N ILE A 82 1.48 -6.80 3.26
CA ILE A 82 1.93 -7.83 4.19
C ILE A 82 0.73 -8.62 4.71
N PHE A 83 0.76 -9.93 4.49
CA PHE A 83 -0.15 -10.90 5.08
C PHE A 83 0.64 -11.96 5.85
N ALA A 84 0.01 -12.60 6.84
CA ALA A 84 0.58 -13.81 7.40
C ALA A 84 0.20 -15.00 6.49
N VAL A 85 1.08 -15.99 6.38
CA VAL A 85 0.77 -17.22 5.62
C VAL A 85 -0.39 -17.98 6.26
N THR A 86 -0.38 -18.12 7.59
CA THR A 86 -1.35 -18.98 8.29
C THR A 86 -2.05 -18.29 9.47
N ASP A 87 -1.35 -17.46 10.26
CA ASP A 87 -1.94 -16.82 11.44
C ASP A 87 -1.64 -15.31 11.53
N PRO A 88 -2.64 -14.41 11.41
CA PRO A 88 -4.04 -14.71 11.11
C PRO A 88 -4.20 -15.29 9.70
N LYS A 89 -5.24 -16.11 9.49
CA LYS A 89 -5.54 -16.65 8.16
C LYS A 89 -5.70 -15.50 7.15
N PRO A 90 -5.02 -15.55 6.00
CA PRO A 90 -5.15 -14.51 5.00
C PRO A 90 -6.60 -14.39 4.50
N HIS A 91 -7.15 -13.18 4.61
CA HIS A 91 -8.48 -12.86 4.10
C HIS A 91 -8.37 -12.43 2.64
N PHE A 92 -8.41 -13.38 1.70
CA PHE A 92 -8.14 -13.11 0.28
C PHE A 92 -9.06 -12.07 -0.34
N HIS A 93 -10.35 -12.09 0.00
CA HIS A 93 -11.26 -11.06 -0.48
C HIS A 93 -10.81 -9.63 -0.09
N LEU A 94 -10.20 -9.47 1.09
CA LEU A 94 -9.70 -8.19 1.57
C LEU A 94 -8.41 -7.80 0.85
N LEU A 95 -7.52 -8.77 0.59
CA LEU A 95 -6.34 -8.59 -0.25
C LEU A 95 -6.73 -8.17 -1.68
N ASP A 96 -7.67 -8.86 -2.29
CA ASP A 96 -8.09 -8.63 -3.67
C ASP A 96 -8.69 -7.23 -3.86
N ARG A 97 -9.50 -6.77 -2.89
CA ARG A 97 -9.99 -5.39 -2.83
C ARG A 97 -8.85 -4.36 -2.80
N PHE A 98 -7.81 -4.64 -2.02
CA PHE A 98 -6.65 -3.75 -1.94
C PHE A 98 -5.88 -3.71 -3.26
N LEU A 99 -5.69 -4.87 -3.89
CA LEU A 99 -5.05 -4.96 -5.21
C LEU A 99 -5.82 -4.14 -6.24
N VAL A 100 -7.15 -4.31 -6.31
CA VAL A 100 -8.01 -3.53 -7.21
C VAL A 100 -7.84 -2.02 -7.02
N MET A 101 -7.76 -1.56 -5.77
CA MET A 101 -7.54 -0.14 -5.47
C MET A 101 -6.17 0.35 -5.94
N MET A 102 -5.12 -0.46 -5.76
CA MET A 102 -3.76 -0.11 -6.21
C MET A 102 -3.66 -0.10 -7.73
N GLU A 103 -4.27 -1.07 -8.42
CA GLU A 103 -4.37 -1.07 -9.89
C GLU A 103 -5.04 0.22 -10.39
N ARG A 104 -6.17 0.61 -9.79
CA ARG A 104 -6.89 1.84 -10.14
C ARG A 104 -6.07 3.11 -9.90
N LYS A 105 -5.19 3.11 -8.91
CA LYS A 105 -4.28 4.23 -8.63
C LYS A 105 -2.96 4.13 -9.39
N GLU A 106 -2.78 3.10 -10.23
CA GLU A 106 -1.55 2.81 -10.96
C GLU A 106 -0.33 2.71 -10.03
N ILE A 107 -0.53 2.19 -8.81
CA ILE A 107 0.53 1.99 -7.83
C ILE A 107 0.97 0.53 -7.89
N PRO A 108 2.23 0.23 -8.26
CA PRO A 108 2.77 -1.12 -8.24
C PRO A 108 2.66 -1.77 -6.86
N VAL A 109 2.26 -3.04 -6.81
CA VAL A 109 2.15 -3.80 -5.55
C VAL A 109 3.16 -4.93 -5.51
N VAL A 110 3.83 -5.08 -4.36
CA VAL A 110 4.59 -6.27 -3.98
C VAL A 110 3.88 -6.94 -2.81
N LEU A 111 3.65 -8.25 -2.92
CA LEU A 111 3.06 -9.05 -1.86
C LEU A 111 4.13 -9.67 -0.99
N CYS A 112 3.95 -9.57 0.33
CA CYS A 112 4.82 -10.19 1.31
C CYS A 112 4.00 -11.11 2.21
N PHE A 113 4.18 -12.42 2.08
CA PHE A 113 3.59 -13.37 3.01
C PHE A 113 4.61 -13.71 4.10
N ASN A 114 4.40 -13.12 5.27
CA ASN A 114 5.21 -13.24 6.47
C ASN A 114 4.77 -14.44 7.34
N LYS A 115 5.54 -14.73 8.39
CA LYS A 115 5.33 -15.84 9.33
C LYS A 115 5.41 -17.21 8.67
N LYS A 116 6.31 -17.38 7.70
CA LYS A 116 6.56 -18.66 7.04
C LYS A 116 6.98 -19.76 8.02
N ASP A 117 7.62 -19.39 9.12
CA ASP A 117 8.10 -20.26 10.20
C ASP A 117 7.02 -21.13 10.86
N ILE A 118 5.77 -20.66 10.89
CA ILE A 118 4.63 -21.41 11.45
C ILE A 118 3.72 -22.02 10.37
N ALA A 119 4.06 -21.85 9.10
CA ALA A 119 3.25 -22.35 7.99
C ALA A 119 3.71 -23.74 7.54
N LYS A 120 2.76 -24.57 7.10
CA LYS A 120 3.11 -25.81 6.40
C LYS A 120 3.74 -25.44 5.05
N PRO A 121 4.84 -26.09 4.62
CA PRO A 121 5.53 -25.74 3.37
C PRO A 121 4.63 -25.70 2.13
N ARG A 122 3.64 -26.60 2.05
CA ARG A 122 2.67 -26.63 0.94
C ARG A 122 1.71 -25.44 0.94
N GLU A 123 1.29 -24.95 2.10
CA GLU A 123 0.38 -23.81 2.21
C GLU A 123 1.08 -22.51 1.78
N ALA A 124 2.30 -22.29 2.26
CA ALA A 124 3.10 -21.13 1.89
C ALA A 124 3.35 -21.03 0.38
N ALA A 125 3.68 -22.16 -0.25
CA ALA A 125 3.88 -22.22 -1.70
C ALA A 125 2.57 -21.97 -2.46
N ALA A 126 1.49 -22.67 -2.12
CA ALA A 126 0.22 -22.57 -2.82
C ALA A 126 -0.32 -21.13 -2.87
N PHE A 127 -0.24 -20.39 -1.75
CA PHE A 127 -0.72 -19.00 -1.71
C PHE A 127 0.12 -18.05 -2.55
N GLY A 128 1.45 -18.24 -2.55
CA GLY A 128 2.33 -17.44 -3.39
C GLY A 128 2.07 -17.65 -4.88
N GLU A 129 1.85 -18.90 -5.30
CA GLU A 129 1.65 -19.23 -6.71
C GLU A 129 0.38 -18.60 -7.32
N ILE A 130 -0.71 -18.46 -6.54
CA ILE A 130 -1.94 -17.81 -7.01
C ILE A 130 -1.65 -16.39 -7.51
N TYR A 131 -0.97 -15.57 -6.70
CA TYR A 131 -0.74 -14.17 -7.03
C TYR A 131 0.46 -13.96 -7.96
N LYS A 132 1.45 -14.86 -7.93
CA LYS A 132 2.50 -14.88 -8.96
C LYS A 132 1.92 -15.13 -10.35
N ALA A 133 0.98 -16.08 -10.47
CA ALA A 133 0.29 -16.34 -11.74
C ALA A 133 -0.54 -15.13 -12.22
N CYS A 134 -1.01 -14.28 -11.31
CA CYS A 134 -1.66 -13.01 -11.63
C CYS A 134 -0.66 -11.88 -12.01
N GLY A 135 0.65 -12.14 -11.97
CA GLY A 135 1.69 -11.16 -12.31
C GLY A 135 2.11 -10.23 -11.18
N TYR A 136 1.83 -10.57 -9.91
CA TYR A 136 2.34 -9.82 -8.76
C TYR A 136 3.69 -10.39 -8.30
N PRO A 137 4.69 -9.53 -8.00
CA PRO A 137 5.86 -9.95 -7.24
C PRO A 137 5.44 -10.45 -5.85
N VAL A 138 5.92 -11.63 -5.47
CA VAL A 138 5.62 -12.26 -4.17
C VAL A 138 6.90 -12.61 -3.44
N ILE A 139 7.00 -12.16 -2.19
CA ILE A 139 8.08 -12.48 -1.26
C ILE A 139 7.48 -13.34 -0.13
N LEU A 140 8.07 -14.50 0.14
CA LEU A 140 7.79 -15.29 1.34
C LEU A 140 8.88 -14.98 2.38
N THR A 141 8.49 -14.63 3.59
CA THR A 141 9.41 -14.15 4.63
C THR A 141 9.05 -14.66 6.02
N SER A 142 10.00 -14.58 6.94
CA SER A 142 9.74 -14.71 8.36
C SER A 142 10.52 -13.66 9.13
N ALA A 143 9.79 -12.74 9.75
CA ALA A 143 10.36 -11.79 10.70
C ALA A 143 10.99 -12.49 11.92
N LEU A 144 10.46 -13.66 12.33
CA LEU A 144 10.94 -14.37 13.51
C LEU A 144 12.31 -15.00 13.28
N THR A 145 12.49 -15.67 12.13
CA THR A 145 13.75 -16.33 11.78
C THR A 145 14.67 -15.45 10.93
N MET A 146 14.26 -14.20 10.65
CA MET A 146 14.94 -13.26 9.76
C MET A 146 15.12 -13.79 8.33
N GLU A 147 14.23 -14.69 7.91
CA GLU A 147 14.29 -15.29 6.57
C GLU A 147 13.84 -14.28 5.51
N ASN A 148 14.69 -14.14 4.47
CA ASN A 148 14.42 -13.36 3.26
C ASN A 148 14.16 -11.85 3.52
N LEU A 149 14.81 -11.30 4.54
CA LEU A 149 14.81 -9.86 4.80
C LEU A 149 15.54 -9.06 3.71
N GLU A 150 16.59 -9.62 3.12
CA GLU A 150 17.34 -8.96 2.04
C GLU A 150 16.46 -8.75 0.79
N GLY A 151 15.62 -9.73 0.43
CA GLY A 151 14.65 -9.56 -0.64
C GLY A 151 13.65 -8.43 -0.38
N ILE A 152 13.29 -8.17 0.89
CA ILE A 152 12.50 -6.98 1.24
C ILE A 152 13.34 -5.70 1.04
N ARG A 153 14.59 -5.67 1.52
CA ARG A 153 15.49 -4.51 1.35
C ARG A 153 15.67 -4.14 -0.12
N GLU A 154 15.93 -5.12 -0.99
CA GLU A 154 16.05 -4.91 -2.43
C GLU A 154 14.78 -4.32 -3.05
N VAL A 155 13.60 -4.79 -2.63
CA VAL A 155 12.33 -4.23 -3.11
C VAL A 155 12.16 -2.78 -2.69
N LEU A 156 12.57 -2.42 -1.48
CA LEU A 156 12.43 -1.08 -0.91
C LEU A 156 13.46 -0.06 -1.42
N ARG A 157 14.61 -0.54 -1.91
CA ARG A 157 15.75 0.30 -2.29
C ARG A 157 15.37 1.41 -3.27
N GLY A 158 15.67 2.66 -2.91
CA GLY A 158 15.43 3.86 -3.71
C GLY A 158 13.96 4.23 -3.89
N LYS A 159 13.04 3.67 -3.09
CA LYS A 159 11.59 3.85 -3.28
C LYS A 159 10.89 4.34 -2.01
N THR A 160 9.83 5.12 -2.23
CA THR A 160 8.84 5.47 -1.20
C THR A 160 7.73 4.41 -1.20
N THR A 161 7.71 3.56 -0.18
CA THR A 161 6.85 2.38 -0.11
C THR A 161 5.76 2.54 0.93
N ALA A 162 4.50 2.44 0.51
CA ALA A 162 3.37 2.34 1.42
C ALA A 162 3.24 0.91 1.94
N VAL A 163 3.39 0.71 3.24
CA VAL A 163 3.24 -0.61 3.85
C VAL A 163 1.82 -0.76 4.37
N ALA A 164 1.16 -1.81 3.92
CA ALA A 164 -0.23 -2.12 4.25
C ALA A 164 -0.35 -3.58 4.70
N GLY A 165 -1.26 -3.86 5.62
CA GLY A 165 -1.59 -5.23 6.00
C GLY A 165 -2.53 -5.27 7.20
N PRO A 166 -3.34 -6.33 7.36
CA PRO A 166 -4.18 -6.52 8.54
C PRO A 166 -3.40 -6.45 9.86
N SER A 167 -4.11 -6.29 10.98
CA SER A 167 -3.48 -6.38 12.29
C SER A 167 -2.92 -7.78 12.54
N GLY A 168 -1.79 -7.88 13.24
CA GLY A 168 -1.21 -9.17 13.65
C GLY A 168 -0.41 -9.93 12.58
N VAL A 169 -0.31 -9.43 11.35
CA VAL A 169 0.45 -10.06 10.25
C VAL A 169 1.98 -9.89 10.36
N GLY A 170 2.45 -9.09 11.34
CA GLY A 170 3.89 -8.85 11.58
C GLY A 170 4.48 -7.64 10.83
N LYS A 171 3.64 -6.69 10.40
CA LYS A 171 4.08 -5.43 9.78
C LYS A 171 5.08 -4.65 10.64
N SER A 172 4.74 -4.35 11.90
CA SER A 172 5.64 -3.65 12.83
C SER A 172 6.93 -4.42 13.09
N SER A 173 6.86 -5.75 13.18
CA SER A 173 8.05 -6.59 13.38
C SER A 173 9.01 -6.50 12.20
N LEU A 174 8.51 -6.54 10.97
CA LEU A 174 9.34 -6.37 9.77
C LEU A 174 9.93 -4.96 9.70
N ILE A 175 9.13 -3.92 9.98
CA ILE A 175 9.63 -2.54 9.97
C ILE A 175 10.74 -2.34 11.00
N ASN A 176 10.60 -2.86 12.22
CA ASN A 176 11.66 -2.77 13.24
C ASN A 176 12.93 -3.53 12.87
N LEU A 177 12.85 -4.60 12.07
CA LEU A 177 14.05 -5.31 11.56
C LEU A 177 14.75 -4.54 10.45
N LEU A 178 13.98 -3.77 9.66
CA LEU A 178 14.51 -2.93 8.58
C LEU A 178 15.09 -1.62 9.10
N GLN A 179 14.46 -1.04 10.12
CA GLN A 179 14.87 0.17 10.82
C GLN A 179 14.70 -0.01 12.34
N PRO A 180 15.73 -0.51 13.04
CA PRO A 180 15.69 -0.71 14.50
C PRO A 180 15.31 0.54 15.30
N GLU A 181 15.70 1.71 14.79
CA GLU A 181 15.45 3.03 15.37
C GLU A 181 13.97 3.44 15.30
N ALA A 182 13.14 2.80 14.46
CA ALA A 182 11.71 3.09 14.34
C ALA A 182 10.91 2.74 15.61
N ARG A 183 11.42 1.83 16.46
CA ARG A 183 10.88 1.44 17.79
C ARG A 183 9.34 1.24 17.81
N MET A 184 8.78 0.60 16.79
CA MET A 184 7.34 0.33 16.75
C MET A 184 6.95 -0.68 17.83
N GLU A 185 5.78 -0.50 18.47
CA GLU A 185 5.26 -1.49 19.43
C GLU A 185 4.96 -2.85 18.73
N THR A 186 5.56 -3.93 19.23
CA THR A 186 5.34 -5.31 18.76
C THR A 186 4.76 -6.19 19.86
N GLY A 187 3.60 -6.82 19.66
CA GLY A 187 2.98 -7.73 20.65
C GLY A 187 1.52 -8.12 20.37
N SER A 188 1.10 -9.27 20.91
CA SER A 188 -0.23 -9.87 20.78
C SER A 188 -1.31 -8.99 21.42
N ILE A 189 -2.29 -8.57 20.61
CA ILE A 189 -3.32 -7.60 20.95
C ILE A 189 -2.70 -6.24 21.30
N SER A 190 -2.62 -5.39 20.28
CA SER A 190 -2.52 -3.95 20.49
C SER A 190 -3.53 -3.56 21.56
N ARG A 191 -3.07 -3.23 22.77
CA ARG A 191 -3.88 -2.79 23.92
C ARG A 191 -4.49 -1.39 23.65
N LYS A 192 -4.95 -1.14 22.43
CA LYS A 192 -5.59 0.09 21.93
C LYS A 192 -7.01 0.31 22.46
N ILE A 193 -7.48 -0.47 23.44
CA ILE A 193 -8.87 -0.39 23.93
C ILE A 193 -8.99 0.22 25.35
N ALA A 194 -7.93 0.36 26.13
CA ALA A 194 -8.05 0.91 27.48
C ALA A 194 -7.39 2.29 27.61
N ARG A 195 -8.23 3.34 27.61
CA ARG A 195 -7.94 4.78 27.84
C ARG A 195 -7.17 5.51 26.72
N GLY A 196 -7.95 6.20 25.88
CA GLY A 196 -7.65 7.60 25.54
C GLY A 196 -6.59 7.91 24.48
N LYS A 197 -7.04 7.98 23.22
CA LYS A 197 -6.78 9.12 22.32
C LYS A 197 -5.35 9.38 21.80
N HIS A 198 -4.58 8.34 21.49
CA HIS A 198 -3.51 8.43 20.48
C HIS A 198 -3.69 7.35 19.41
N THR A 199 -4.66 7.59 18.52
CA THR A 199 -4.67 6.97 17.19
C THR A 199 -3.60 7.68 16.38
N THR A 200 -2.67 6.96 15.74
CA THR A 200 -1.70 7.51 14.80
C THR A 200 -2.45 8.11 13.61
N ARG A 201 -2.96 9.34 13.76
CA ARG A 201 -3.62 10.13 12.71
C ARG A 201 -2.62 10.93 11.86
N HIS A 202 -1.35 10.89 12.23
CA HIS A 202 -0.26 11.51 11.50
C HIS A 202 0.42 10.44 10.65
N SER A 203 0.40 10.65 9.34
CA SER A 203 1.26 9.94 8.39
C SER A 203 2.70 10.33 8.67
N GLU A 204 3.59 9.35 8.76
CA GLU A 204 5.03 9.56 8.92
C GLU A 204 5.78 8.62 7.97
N LEU A 205 6.82 9.13 7.34
CA LEU A 205 7.78 8.34 6.58
C LEU A 205 8.95 7.97 7.48
N ILE A 206 9.17 6.67 7.59
CA ILE A 206 10.33 6.06 8.22
C ILE A 206 11.41 6.01 7.15
N TYR A 207 12.48 6.75 7.34
CA TYR A 207 13.69 6.63 6.53
C TYR A 207 14.32 5.26 6.75
N ILE A 208 14.73 4.56 5.70
CA ILE A 208 15.41 3.26 5.79
C ILE A 208 16.88 3.44 5.44
N GLU A 209 17.12 3.93 4.23
CA GLU A 209 18.44 4.22 3.65
C GLU A 209 18.24 5.26 2.54
N GLU A 210 19.31 5.62 1.85
CA GLU A 210 19.29 6.70 0.85
C GLU A 210 18.20 6.46 -0.21
N GLY A 211 17.28 7.43 -0.34
CA GLY A 211 16.14 7.35 -1.27
C GLY A 211 15.03 6.36 -0.88
N SER A 212 15.21 5.58 0.20
CA SER A 212 14.28 4.52 0.62
C SER A 212 13.46 4.95 1.83
N TYR A 213 12.14 4.98 1.67
CA TYR A 213 11.21 5.41 2.71
C TYR A 213 10.10 4.38 2.88
N ILE A 214 9.74 4.07 4.12
CA ILE A 214 8.56 3.29 4.46
C ILE A 214 7.51 4.21 5.04
N MET A 215 6.27 4.04 4.60
CA MET A 215 5.12 4.63 5.24
C MET A 215 4.30 3.55 5.94
N ASP A 216 4.10 3.66 7.26
CA ASP A 216 3.11 2.83 7.94
C ASP A 216 1.72 3.43 7.73
N THR A 217 0.87 2.71 6.98
CA THR A 217 -0.52 3.12 6.79
C THR A 217 -1.39 2.49 7.88
N PRO A 218 -2.00 3.28 8.80
CA PRO A 218 -2.94 2.73 9.75
C PRO A 218 -4.20 2.23 9.03
N GLY A 219 -4.56 0.97 9.26
CA GLY A 219 -5.85 0.39 8.89
C GLY A 219 -5.97 -0.03 7.42
N PHE A 220 -5.63 -1.29 7.13
CA PHE A 220 -5.86 -1.94 5.83
C PHE A 220 -7.31 -1.80 5.33
N SER A 221 -8.28 -1.84 6.24
CA SER A 221 -9.71 -1.69 5.94
C SER A 221 -10.15 -0.25 5.67
N SER A 222 -9.47 0.75 6.22
CA SER A 222 -9.82 2.17 6.01
C SER A 222 -9.28 2.77 4.72
N LEU A 223 -8.39 2.04 4.02
CA LEU A 223 -7.89 2.42 2.70
C LEU A 223 -8.98 2.23 1.62
N TYR A 224 -9.96 1.37 1.88
CA TYR A 224 -10.97 1.00 0.90
C TYR A 224 -11.96 2.13 0.63
N VAL A 225 -11.85 2.72 -0.56
CA VAL A 225 -12.86 3.64 -1.12
C VAL A 225 -13.12 3.19 -2.56
N ASN A 226 -14.37 2.79 -2.85
CA ASN A 226 -14.79 2.54 -4.24
C ASN A 226 -15.30 3.83 -4.84
N ASP A 227 -14.52 4.40 -5.73
CA ASP A 227 -14.89 5.54 -6.57
C ASP A 227 -15.03 5.11 -8.05
N PHE A 228 -15.30 3.83 -8.34
CA PHE A 228 -15.52 3.26 -9.69
C PHE A 228 -16.82 2.46 -9.76
N GLY A 229 -17.35 2.30 -10.98
CA GLY A 229 -18.50 1.43 -11.27
C GLY A 229 -18.11 -0.04 -11.45
N GLU A 230 -19.11 -0.92 -11.39
CA GLU A 230 -18.97 -2.37 -11.62
C GLU A 230 -18.41 -2.72 -13.00
N GLU A 231 -18.68 -1.89 -14.01
CA GLU A 231 -18.18 -2.07 -15.39
C GLU A 231 -16.65 -1.96 -15.47
N GLU A 232 -16.06 -1.16 -14.57
CA GLU A 232 -14.62 -0.93 -14.53
C GLU A 232 -13.87 -2.01 -13.75
N LEU A 233 -14.55 -2.75 -12.87
CA LEU A 233 -13.92 -3.70 -11.95
C LEU A 233 -13.02 -4.71 -12.67
N LYS A 234 -13.46 -5.21 -13.83
CA LYS A 234 -12.71 -6.19 -14.63
C LYS A 234 -11.33 -5.70 -15.07
N MET A 235 -11.16 -4.38 -15.24
CA MET A 235 -9.89 -3.78 -15.67
C MET A 235 -8.83 -3.84 -14.57
N TYR A 236 -9.25 -4.02 -13.31
CA TYR A 236 -8.37 -4.06 -12.15
C TYR A 236 -8.00 -5.50 -11.72
N PHE A 237 -8.36 -6.50 -12.52
CA PHE A 237 -7.91 -7.89 -12.39
C PHE A 237 -6.92 -8.20 -13.53
N ARG A 238 -5.62 -8.12 -13.23
CA ARG A 238 -4.52 -8.29 -14.20
C ARG A 238 -4.65 -9.58 -15.02
N GLU A 239 -5.06 -10.65 -14.37
CA GLU A 239 -5.21 -11.97 -14.96
C GLU A 239 -6.35 -12.05 -16.00
N PHE A 240 -7.24 -11.05 -16.08
CA PHE A 240 -8.29 -11.00 -17.10
C PHE A 240 -7.80 -10.38 -18.40
N ALA A 241 -6.78 -9.50 -18.34
CA ALA A 241 -6.29 -8.76 -19.50
C ALA A 241 -5.93 -9.64 -20.71
N PRO A 242 -5.30 -10.82 -20.56
CA PRO A 242 -5.02 -11.71 -21.70
C PRO A 242 -6.26 -12.24 -22.42
N PHE A 243 -7.42 -12.23 -21.77
CA PHE A 243 -8.69 -12.78 -22.27
C PHE A 243 -9.68 -11.71 -22.74
N GLU A 244 -9.38 -10.43 -22.49
CA GLU A 244 -10.19 -9.31 -22.98
C GLU A 244 -10.31 -9.34 -24.52
N GLY A 245 -11.50 -9.02 -25.03
CA GLY A 245 -11.81 -9.07 -26.46
C GLY A 245 -11.97 -10.48 -27.06
N ARG A 246 -11.77 -11.55 -26.28
CA ARG A 246 -11.96 -12.94 -26.72
C ARG A 246 -13.32 -13.53 -26.36
N CYS A 247 -14.14 -12.78 -25.61
CA CYS A 247 -15.50 -13.18 -25.28
C CYS A 247 -16.40 -13.13 -26.52
N ARG A 248 -17.45 -13.98 -26.54
CA ARG A 248 -18.47 -13.97 -27.61
C ARG A 248 -19.15 -12.62 -27.79
N PHE A 249 -19.32 -11.86 -26.70
CA PHE A 249 -20.02 -10.58 -26.69
C PHE A 249 -19.08 -9.43 -26.34
N ASN A 250 -19.19 -8.32 -27.08
CA ASN A 250 -18.54 -7.06 -26.75
C ASN A 250 -19.11 -6.51 -25.45
N GLY A 251 -18.26 -5.92 -24.60
CA GLY A 251 -18.68 -5.37 -23.31
C GLY A 251 -18.96 -6.41 -22.22
N CYS A 252 -18.52 -7.66 -22.40
CA CYS A 252 -18.67 -8.72 -21.40
C CYS A 252 -18.18 -8.25 -20.01
N SER A 253 -19.05 -8.41 -19.01
CA SER A 253 -18.76 -8.21 -17.58
C SER A 253 -18.16 -9.46 -16.94
N HIS A 254 -18.06 -10.57 -17.68
CA HIS A 254 -17.53 -11.85 -17.19
C HIS A 254 -18.32 -12.43 -16.02
N VAL A 255 -19.61 -12.14 -15.90
CA VAL A 255 -20.44 -12.61 -14.77
C VAL A 255 -21.42 -13.69 -15.23
N HIS A 256 -22.30 -13.35 -16.15
CA HIS A 256 -23.45 -14.19 -16.55
C HIS A 256 -23.43 -14.54 -18.04
N GLU A 257 -22.59 -13.88 -18.82
CA GLU A 257 -22.53 -13.94 -20.27
C GLU A 257 -22.12 -15.34 -20.76
N PRO A 258 -22.85 -15.94 -21.73
CA PRO A 258 -22.43 -17.20 -22.32
C PRO A 258 -21.23 -17.00 -23.26
N GLY A 259 -20.35 -17.99 -23.38
CA GLY A 259 -19.14 -17.89 -24.21
C GLY A 259 -18.13 -16.84 -23.73
N CYS A 260 -18.02 -16.67 -22.41
CA CYS A 260 -17.04 -15.78 -21.78
C CYS A 260 -15.67 -16.47 -21.71
N ALA A 261 -14.65 -15.84 -22.29
CA ALA A 261 -13.28 -16.36 -22.30
C ALA A 261 -12.66 -16.40 -20.89
N VAL A 262 -12.98 -15.44 -20.03
CA VAL A 262 -12.53 -15.45 -18.62
C VAL A 262 -13.12 -16.64 -17.87
N LYS A 263 -14.41 -16.98 -18.06
CA LYS A 263 -15.01 -18.16 -17.43
C LYS A 263 -14.39 -19.46 -17.92
N ALA A 264 -14.13 -19.59 -19.22
CA ALA A 264 -13.42 -20.74 -19.77
C ALA A 264 -12.00 -20.86 -19.18
N ALA A 265 -11.27 -19.75 -19.07
CA ALA A 265 -9.94 -19.73 -18.45
C ALA A 265 -9.95 -20.12 -16.96
N VAL A 266 -11.04 -19.85 -16.23
CA VAL A 266 -11.24 -20.34 -14.86
C VAL A 266 -11.46 -21.86 -14.84
N GLU A 267 -12.29 -22.37 -15.75
CA GLU A 267 -12.57 -23.82 -15.88
C GLU A 267 -11.32 -24.62 -16.28
N GLU A 268 -10.46 -24.04 -17.11
CA GLU A 268 -9.18 -24.61 -17.54
C GLU A 268 -8.04 -24.42 -16.51
N GLY A 269 -8.29 -23.70 -15.42
CA GLY A 269 -7.31 -23.46 -14.34
C GLY A 269 -6.24 -22.41 -14.67
N GLN A 270 -6.38 -21.67 -15.78
CA GLN A 270 -5.49 -20.54 -16.12
C GLN A 270 -5.73 -19.34 -15.20
N ILE A 271 -6.97 -19.15 -14.75
CA ILE A 271 -7.34 -18.17 -13.71
C ILE A 271 -7.73 -18.95 -12.45
N HIS A 272 -7.11 -18.61 -11.32
CA HIS A 272 -7.43 -19.28 -10.08
C HIS A 272 -8.87 -18.99 -9.64
N ARG A 273 -9.63 -20.03 -9.29
CA ARG A 273 -11.05 -19.93 -8.96
C ARG A 273 -11.37 -18.91 -7.87
N SER A 274 -10.54 -18.84 -6.82
CA SER A 274 -10.76 -17.88 -5.72
C SER A 274 -10.73 -16.42 -6.17
N ARG A 275 -9.90 -16.10 -7.17
CA ARG A 275 -9.77 -14.74 -7.73
C ARG A 275 -11.03 -14.35 -8.48
N TYR A 276 -11.55 -15.28 -9.28
CA TYR A 276 -12.82 -15.09 -9.98
C TYR A 276 -14.03 -15.02 -9.01
N GLU A 277 -14.06 -15.83 -7.96
CA GLU A 277 -15.12 -15.76 -6.94
C GLU A 277 -15.12 -14.41 -6.20
N ASN A 278 -13.94 -13.89 -5.83
CA ASN A 278 -13.80 -12.56 -5.24
C ASN A 278 -14.22 -11.44 -6.21
N TYR A 279 -13.88 -11.58 -7.50
CA TYR A 279 -14.38 -10.68 -8.55
C TYR A 279 -15.92 -10.62 -8.56
N LEU A 280 -16.59 -11.77 -8.57
CA LEU A 280 -18.06 -11.86 -8.59
C LEU A 280 -18.70 -11.27 -7.33
N GLU A 281 -18.08 -11.44 -6.17
CA GLU A 281 -18.53 -10.82 -4.91
C GLU A 281 -18.42 -9.29 -4.97
N MET A 282 -17.24 -8.76 -5.33
CA MET A 282 -17.03 -7.32 -5.48
C MET A 282 -17.95 -6.70 -6.54
N TYR A 283 -18.18 -7.39 -7.66
CA TYR A 283 -19.09 -6.94 -8.71
C TYR A 283 -20.53 -6.79 -8.19
N ARG A 284 -21.02 -7.77 -7.41
CA ARG A 284 -22.34 -7.73 -6.79
C ARG A 284 -22.47 -6.56 -5.82
N GLU A 285 -21.48 -6.35 -4.96
CA GLU A 285 -21.47 -5.22 -4.04
C GLU A 285 -21.52 -3.86 -4.74
N LEU A 286 -20.75 -3.67 -5.82
CA LEU A 286 -20.75 -2.44 -6.60
C LEU A 286 -22.11 -2.19 -7.27
N LYS A 287 -22.71 -3.24 -7.83
CA LYS A 287 -24.04 -3.18 -8.43
C LYS A 287 -25.14 -2.84 -7.42
N GLU A 288 -25.03 -3.32 -6.19
CA GLU A 288 -25.97 -3.00 -5.11
C GLU A 288 -25.82 -1.56 -4.63
N LYS A 289 -24.59 -1.04 -4.54
CA LYS A 289 -24.34 0.36 -4.16
C LYS A 289 -24.94 1.37 -5.13
N LYS A 290 -24.96 1.09 -6.44
CA LYS A 290 -25.59 1.97 -7.45
C LYS A 290 -27.11 2.11 -7.30
N LYS A 291 -27.78 1.21 -6.56
CA LYS A 291 -29.24 1.24 -6.39
C LYS A 291 -29.70 2.22 -5.31
N TYR A 292 -28.79 2.82 -4.56
CA TYR A 292 -29.05 3.77 -3.47
C TYR A 292 -28.36 5.10 -3.74
#